data_AF-A0A4Q3EGC8-F1
#
_entry.id   AF-A0A4Q3EGC8-F1
#
_cell.length_a   1.000
_cell.length_b   1.000
_cell.length_c   1.000
_cell.angle_alpha   90.00
_cell.angle_beta   90.00
_cell.angle_gamma   90.00
#
_symmetry.space_group_name_H-M   'P 1'
#
loop_
_entity.id
_entity.type
_entity.pdbx_description
1 polymer ?
#
loop_
_entity_poly.entity_id
_entity_poly.type
_entity_poly.pdbx_seq_one_letter_code
_entity_poly.pdbx_strand_id
1 'polypeptide(L)'
;MTIKNLLLLVFAAATVSASAQTKKTTTPTPTATKLPRPKLVIGIVVDQMRWDYLYRYYDRYQSGGFKRMLNEGFTCENTNVDYVPTVTAPGHTCVYTGSVPAIHGIAGNDFLVQATGKYLYCAGDTSVQTLGSTSKAGQMSPRNLLVSTVTDELRLATNFRSKVIGIAIK
;
A
#
# COMPACT_ATOMS: atom_id res chain seq x y z
N MET A 1 -25.21 -75.50 -42.29
CA MET A 1 -24.39 -75.36 -43.51
C MET A 1 -25.28 -74.71 -44.55
N THR A 2 -25.09 -73.45 -44.96
CA THR A 2 -24.06 -73.11 -45.94
C THR A 2 -23.72 -71.61 -45.93
N ILE A 3 -22.58 -71.27 -45.32
CA ILE A 3 -21.39 -70.58 -45.89
C ILE A 3 -21.62 -69.61 -47.08
N LYS A 4 -22.65 -68.76 -47.07
CA LYS A 4 -22.78 -67.67 -48.07
C LYS A 4 -22.97 -66.26 -47.50
N ASN A 5 -23.41 -66.14 -46.24
CA ASN A 5 -23.64 -64.82 -45.64
C ASN A 5 -22.49 -64.31 -44.75
N LEU A 6 -21.38 -65.06 -44.66
CA LEU A 6 -20.24 -64.70 -43.78
C LEU A 6 -19.17 -63.84 -44.48
N LEU A 7 -19.23 -63.69 -45.81
CA LEU A 7 -18.25 -62.92 -46.58
C LEU A 7 -18.66 -61.45 -46.84
N LEU A 8 -19.92 -61.08 -46.59
CA LEU A 8 -20.35 -59.68 -46.71
C LEU A 8 -20.22 -58.86 -45.41
N LEU A 9 -19.96 -59.51 -44.28
CA LEU A 9 -19.87 -58.85 -42.96
C LEU A 9 -18.44 -58.51 -42.53
N VAL A 10 -17.42 -58.93 -43.29
CA VAL A 10 -16.00 -58.64 -42.98
C VAL A 10 -15.50 -57.36 -43.69
N PHE A 11 -16.20 -56.87 -44.72
CA PHE A 11 -15.81 -55.64 -45.43
C PHE A 11 -16.51 -54.36 -44.95
N ALA A 12 -17.34 -54.44 -43.91
CA ALA A 12 -18.04 -53.28 -43.34
C ALA A 12 -17.40 -52.75 -42.05
N ALA A 13 -16.30 -53.35 -41.58
CA ALA A 13 -15.73 -53.07 -40.24
C ALA A 13 -14.39 -52.32 -40.25
N ALA A 14 -13.98 -51.70 -41.36
CA ALA A 14 -12.65 -51.06 -41.47
C ALA A 14 -12.66 -49.61 -41.99
N THR A 15 -13.72 -48.85 -41.73
CA THR A 15 -13.66 -47.38 -41.80
C THR A 15 -13.97 -46.78 -40.43
N VAL A 16 -13.14 -47.12 -39.45
CA VAL A 16 -12.99 -46.23 -38.29
C VAL A 16 -12.20 -45.04 -38.81
N SER A 17 -12.93 -44.02 -39.29
CA SER A 17 -12.36 -42.70 -39.49
C SER A 17 -11.83 -42.25 -38.12
N ALA A 18 -10.52 -42.38 -37.92
CA ALA A 18 -9.85 -41.74 -36.81
C ALA A 18 -10.04 -40.24 -36.98
N SER A 19 -11.09 -39.70 -36.34
CA SER A 19 -11.21 -38.27 -36.13
C SER A 19 -10.12 -37.90 -35.14
N ALA A 20 -8.94 -37.56 -35.68
CA ALA A 20 -7.93 -36.86 -34.92
C ALA A 20 -8.60 -35.59 -34.41
N GLN A 21 -8.92 -35.54 -33.11
CA GLN A 21 -9.34 -34.31 -32.47
C GLN A 21 -8.25 -33.29 -32.75
N THR A 22 -8.56 -32.30 -33.59
CA THR A 22 -7.75 -31.09 -33.68
C THR A 22 -7.71 -30.54 -32.27
N LYS A 23 -6.56 -30.66 -31.62
CA LYS A 23 -6.28 -30.03 -30.33
C LYS A 23 -6.63 -28.57 -30.54
N LYS A 24 -7.78 -28.14 -29.99
CA LYS A 24 -8.20 -26.75 -30.02
C LYS A 24 -7.08 -26.02 -29.31
N THR A 25 -6.22 -25.34 -30.07
CA THR A 25 -5.25 -24.43 -29.51
C THR A 25 -6.09 -23.31 -28.93
N THR A 26 -6.53 -23.49 -27.67
CA THR A 26 -6.79 -22.38 -26.79
C THR A 26 -5.47 -21.66 -26.70
N THR A 27 -5.26 -20.70 -27.60
CA THR A 27 -4.32 -19.61 -27.36
C THR A 27 -4.56 -19.21 -25.92
N PRO A 28 -3.57 -19.29 -25.02
CA PRO A 28 -3.76 -18.77 -23.68
C PRO A 28 -4.15 -17.31 -23.88
N THR A 29 -5.42 -16.97 -23.63
CA THR A 29 -5.83 -15.59 -23.44
C THR A 29 -4.83 -15.03 -22.44
N PRO A 30 -4.13 -13.92 -22.74
CA PRO A 30 -3.17 -13.35 -21.79
C PRO A 30 -3.88 -13.15 -20.45
N THR A 31 -3.59 -14.06 -19.53
CA THR A 31 -4.18 -14.10 -18.20
C THR A 31 -3.68 -12.86 -17.46
N ALA A 32 -4.64 -12.12 -16.89
CA ALA A 32 -4.49 -10.89 -16.13
C ALA A 32 -4.06 -9.66 -16.94
N THR A 33 -5.06 -8.88 -17.36
CA THR A 33 -4.91 -7.42 -17.52
C THR A 33 -4.42 -6.89 -16.17
N LYS A 34 -3.11 -6.71 -16.05
CA LYS A 34 -2.50 -6.13 -14.85
C LYS A 34 -3.18 -4.80 -14.59
N LEU A 35 -3.88 -4.68 -13.45
CA LEU A 35 -4.52 -3.43 -13.07
C LEU A 35 -3.50 -2.29 -13.25
N PRO A 36 -3.83 -1.23 -14.01
CA PRO A 36 -2.92 -0.13 -14.21
C PRO A 36 -2.57 0.47 -12.84
N ARG A 37 -1.27 0.56 -12.54
CA ARG A 37 -0.76 1.12 -11.29
C ARG A 37 -0.07 2.46 -11.59
N PRO A 38 -0.26 3.48 -10.73
CA PRO A 38 0.52 4.70 -10.85
C PRO A 38 2.01 4.38 -10.67
N LYS A 39 2.87 5.09 -11.43
CA LYS A 39 4.33 4.93 -11.33
C LYS A 39 4.91 5.58 -10.07
N LEU A 40 4.20 6.56 -9.52
CA LEU A 40 4.56 7.32 -8.32
C LEU A 40 3.29 7.66 -7.55
N VAL A 41 3.36 7.53 -6.23
CA VAL A 41 2.34 8.02 -5.28
C VAL A 41 3.05 9.00 -4.35
N ILE A 42 2.44 10.16 -4.12
CA ILE A 42 2.99 11.20 -3.23
C ILE A 42 2.00 11.38 -2.08
N GLY A 43 2.44 11.04 -0.87
CA GLY A 43 1.70 11.33 0.36
C GLY A 43 2.16 12.67 0.93
N ILE A 44 1.21 13.59 1.15
CA ILE A 44 1.48 14.93 1.70
C ILE A 44 0.67 15.07 2.97
N VAL A 45 1.35 15.35 4.08
CA VAL A 45 0.74 15.72 5.36
C VAL A 45 1.26 17.11 5.71
N VAL A 46 0.35 18.08 5.83
CA VAL A 46 0.69 19.43 6.25
C VAL A 46 0.44 19.51 7.77
N ASP A 47 1.52 19.60 8.55
CA ASP A 47 1.41 19.58 10.02
C ASP A 47 0.55 20.77 10.50
N GLN A 48 -0.34 20.49 11.46
CA GLN A 48 -1.28 21.46 12.03
C GLN A 48 -2.24 22.13 11.01
N MET A 49 -2.42 21.57 9.81
CA MET A 49 -3.37 22.11 8.85
C MET A 49 -4.80 21.76 9.23
N ARG A 50 -5.56 22.77 9.65
CA ARG A 50 -7.01 22.62 9.81
C ARG A 50 -7.69 22.60 8.46
N TRP A 51 -8.78 21.85 8.39
CA TRP A 51 -9.62 21.73 7.21
C TRP A 51 -10.09 23.09 6.66
N ASP A 52 -10.50 24.02 7.53
CA ASP A 52 -11.07 25.31 7.12
C ASP A 52 -10.06 26.23 6.42
N TYR A 53 -8.75 25.97 6.54
CA TYR A 53 -7.72 26.74 5.83
C TYR A 53 -7.84 26.62 4.31
N LEU A 54 -8.31 25.47 3.79
CA LEU A 54 -8.52 25.26 2.35
C LEU A 54 -9.49 26.28 1.75
N TYR A 55 -10.50 26.70 2.53
CA TYR A 55 -11.55 27.61 2.09
C TYR A 55 -11.30 29.04 2.54
N ARG A 56 -10.87 29.22 3.79
CA ARG A 56 -10.60 30.54 4.38
C ARG A 56 -9.57 31.34 3.61
N TYR A 57 -8.60 30.66 3.00
CA TYR A 57 -7.54 31.31 2.20
C TYR A 57 -7.63 31.00 0.71
N TYR A 58 -8.77 30.45 0.25
CA TYR A 58 -8.93 29.97 -1.11
C TYR A 58 -8.54 31.02 -2.15
N ASP A 59 -9.04 32.25 -2.01
CA ASP A 59 -8.77 33.34 -2.97
C ASP A 59 -7.29 33.73 -3.06
N ARG A 60 -6.49 33.42 -2.03
CA ARG A 60 -5.06 33.68 -1.98
C ARG A 60 -4.22 32.57 -2.62
N TYR A 61 -4.80 31.40 -2.87
CA TYR A 61 -4.07 30.29 -3.47
C TYR A 61 -3.92 30.44 -4.99
N GLN A 62 -2.76 30.00 -5.50
CA GLN A 62 -2.50 29.85 -6.92
C GLN A 62 -3.21 28.61 -7.48
N SER A 63 -3.40 28.57 -8.80
CA SER A 63 -4.15 27.49 -9.48
C SER A 63 -3.48 26.11 -9.36
N GLY A 64 -2.15 26.02 -9.32
CA GLY A 64 -1.42 24.74 -9.36
C GLY A 64 -1.30 23.98 -8.03
N GLY A 65 -1.75 24.55 -6.91
CA GLY A 65 -1.61 23.97 -5.56
C GLY A 65 -2.92 23.40 -5.01
N PHE A 66 -3.34 23.86 -3.82
CA PHE A 66 -4.59 23.43 -3.19
C PHE A 66 -5.82 23.63 -4.10
N LYS A 67 -5.88 24.70 -4.90
CA LYS A 67 -6.98 24.90 -5.88
C LYS A 67 -7.10 23.74 -6.86
N ARG A 68 -5.97 23.24 -7.38
CA ARG A 68 -5.97 22.08 -8.27
C ARG A 68 -6.52 20.85 -7.55
N MET A 69 -6.07 20.59 -6.33
CA MET A 69 -6.53 19.44 -5.54
C MET A 69 -8.03 19.51 -5.25
N LEU A 70 -8.56 20.69 -4.95
CA LEU A 70 -9.99 20.90 -4.67
C LEU A 70 -10.86 20.81 -5.94
N ASN A 71 -10.42 21.36 -7.06
CA ASN A 71 -11.23 21.48 -8.27
C ASN A 71 -11.13 20.27 -9.22
N GLU A 72 -10.00 19.58 -9.24
CA GLU A 72 -9.73 18.45 -10.16
C GLU A 72 -9.59 17.10 -9.44
N GLY A 73 -9.56 17.12 -8.10
CA GLY A 73 -9.37 15.93 -7.27
C GLY A 73 -10.65 15.41 -6.63
N PHE A 74 -10.46 14.65 -5.56
CA PHE A 74 -11.52 14.20 -4.68
C PHE A 74 -11.26 14.73 -3.27
N THR A 75 -12.30 15.23 -2.62
CA THR A 75 -12.19 15.81 -1.28
C THR A 75 -13.11 15.08 -0.30
N CYS A 76 -12.58 14.78 0.89
CA CYS A 76 -13.33 14.20 1.98
C CYS A 76 -13.47 15.23 3.11
N GLU A 77 -14.52 16.05 3.01
CA GLU A 77 -14.74 17.23 3.87
C GLU A 77 -15.03 16.87 5.33
N ASN A 78 -15.53 15.66 5.59
CA ASN A 78 -15.90 15.20 6.94
C ASN A 78 -14.97 14.09 7.44
N THR A 79 -13.66 14.32 7.33
CA THR A 79 -12.64 13.40 7.87
C THR A 79 -12.27 13.85 9.28
N ASN A 80 -12.43 12.96 10.25
CA ASN A 80 -12.12 13.24 11.66
C ASN A 80 -11.05 12.27 12.18
N VAL A 81 -10.31 12.72 13.19
CA VAL A 81 -9.36 11.89 13.92
C VAL A 81 -10.13 11.10 14.98
N ASP A 82 -10.04 9.77 14.95
CA ASP A 82 -10.82 8.84 15.76
C ASP A 82 -10.09 8.36 17.03
N TYR A 83 -9.03 9.07 17.43
CA TYR A 83 -8.25 8.77 18.62
C TYR A 83 -7.84 10.06 19.35
N VAL A 84 -7.36 9.87 20.58
CA VAL A 84 -6.69 10.89 21.38
C VAL A 84 -5.38 10.32 21.94
N PRO A 85 -4.33 11.15 22.14
CA PRO A 85 -4.26 12.59 21.86
C PRO A 85 -3.99 12.91 20.37
N THR A 86 -4.52 14.04 19.89
CA THR A 86 -4.35 14.53 18.50
C THR A 86 -3.01 15.26 18.32
N VAL A 87 -1.91 14.52 18.43
CA VAL A 87 -0.54 15.05 18.29
C VAL A 87 0.19 14.45 17.09
N THR A 88 1.30 15.06 16.70
CA THR A 88 2.02 14.79 15.44
C THR A 88 2.32 13.32 15.21
N ALA A 89 2.93 12.62 16.18
CA ALA A 89 3.42 11.26 15.96
C ALA A 89 2.29 10.23 15.74
N PRO A 90 1.28 10.11 16.63
CA PRO A 90 0.07 9.32 16.33
C PRO A 90 -0.60 9.71 15.01
N GLY A 91 -0.68 11.03 14.73
CA GLY A 91 -1.12 11.62 13.46
C GLY A 91 -0.56 10.91 12.23
N HIS A 92 0.76 10.99 12.09
CA HIS A 92 1.46 10.44 10.94
C HIS A 92 1.39 8.91 10.91
N THR A 93 1.46 8.26 12.07
CA THR A 93 1.38 6.79 12.14
C THR A 93 0.02 6.28 11.66
N CYS A 94 -1.10 6.88 12.09
CA CYS A 94 -2.44 6.43 11.69
C CYS A 94 -2.65 6.57 10.18
N VAL A 95 -2.24 7.70 9.59
CA VAL A 95 -2.38 7.96 8.14
C VAL A 95 -1.71 6.88 7.29
N TYR A 96 -0.55 6.38 7.70
CA TYR A 96 0.23 5.42 6.91
C TYR A 96 0.02 3.96 7.30
N THR A 97 -0.61 3.67 8.44
CA THR A 97 -0.86 2.29 8.90
C THR A 97 -2.32 1.88 8.74
N GLY A 98 -3.26 2.83 8.69
CA GLY A 98 -4.69 2.53 8.82
C GLY A 98 -5.05 1.91 10.17
N SER A 99 -4.16 2.04 11.17
CA SER A 99 -4.32 1.52 12.52
C SER A 99 -4.51 2.67 13.52
N VAL A 100 -4.63 2.34 14.80
CA VAL A 100 -4.85 3.30 15.90
C VAL A 100 -3.77 3.17 16.99
N PRO A 101 -3.56 4.19 17.84
CA PRO A 101 -2.52 4.18 18.87
C PRO A 101 -2.51 2.96 19.78
N ALA A 102 -3.69 2.44 20.11
CA ALA A 102 -3.86 1.24 20.93
C ALA A 102 -3.26 -0.03 20.29
N ILE A 103 -3.07 -0.07 18.97
CA ILE A 103 -2.54 -1.22 18.23
C ILE A 103 -1.12 -0.94 17.74
N HIS A 104 -0.89 0.21 17.10
CA HIS A 104 0.40 0.52 16.49
C HIS A 104 1.48 0.97 17.49
N GLY A 105 1.11 1.25 18.75
CA GLY A 105 2.03 1.48 19.87
C GLY A 105 2.51 2.94 20.06
N ILE A 106 2.46 3.76 19.01
CA ILE A 106 2.79 5.20 19.09
C ILE A 106 1.67 5.99 19.80
N ALA A 107 1.75 6.10 21.14
CA ALA A 107 0.72 6.72 21.97
C ALA A 107 0.81 8.26 22.09
N GLY A 108 1.89 8.86 21.59
CA GLY A 108 2.15 10.30 21.68
C GLY A 108 3.49 10.67 21.05
N ASN A 109 3.85 11.95 21.08
CA ASN A 109 5.21 12.39 20.71
C ASN A 109 6.24 11.87 21.72
N ASP A 110 5.87 11.88 22.99
CA ASP A 110 6.61 11.31 24.10
C ASP A 110 5.64 10.48 24.94
N PHE A 111 6.07 9.32 25.43
CA PHE A 111 5.23 8.47 26.26
C PHE A 111 6.05 7.73 27.32
N LEU A 112 5.41 7.43 28.45
CA LEU A 112 6.04 6.74 29.58
C LEU A 112 6.16 5.25 29.29
N VAL A 113 7.38 4.70 29.37
CA VAL A 113 7.62 3.26 29.31
C VAL A 113 7.51 2.68 30.72
N GLN A 114 6.38 2.02 31.02
CA GLN A 114 6.07 1.51 32.36
C GLN A 114 7.18 0.67 32.99
N ALA A 115 7.81 -0.21 32.20
CA ALA A 115 8.89 -1.09 32.68
C ALA A 115 10.11 -0.34 33.23
N THR A 116 10.35 0.90 32.78
CA THR A 116 11.51 1.69 33.18
C THR A 116 11.15 2.97 33.96
N GLY A 117 9.89 3.38 33.92
CA GLY A 117 9.42 4.65 34.48
C GLY A 117 9.97 5.89 33.75
N LYS A 118 10.55 5.73 32.56
CA LYS A 118 11.16 6.83 31.78
C LYS A 118 10.29 7.20 30.59
N TYR A 119 10.28 8.48 30.25
CA TYR A 119 9.71 8.95 29.00
C TYR A 119 10.60 8.56 27.82
N LEU A 120 9.97 8.15 26.74
CA LEU A 120 10.58 7.82 25.47
C LEU A 120 9.99 8.70 24.37
N TYR A 121 10.85 9.37 23.61
CA TYR A 121 10.45 10.06 22.39
C TYR A 121 10.05 9.03 21.32
N CYS A 122 8.99 9.29 20.57
CA CYS A 122 8.33 8.32 19.70
C CYS A 122 9.26 7.61 18.70
N ALA A 123 10.20 8.36 18.11
CA ALA A 123 11.18 7.83 17.18
C ALA A 123 12.57 7.64 17.82
N GLY A 124 12.72 7.92 19.11
CA GLY A 124 14.02 7.89 19.79
C GLY A 124 14.61 6.49 19.85
N ASP A 125 15.88 6.37 19.46
CA ASP A 125 16.60 5.11 19.45
C ASP A 125 18.11 5.31 19.67
N THR A 126 18.57 5.03 20.89
CA THR A 126 19.99 5.15 21.27
C THR A 126 20.87 4.03 20.71
N SER A 127 20.29 3.02 20.03
CA SER A 127 21.06 1.92 19.43
C SER A 127 21.63 2.27 18.04
N VAL A 128 21.15 3.35 17.42
CA VAL A 128 21.61 3.84 16.12
C VAL A 128 22.42 5.13 16.26
N GLN A 129 23.14 5.50 15.20
CA GLN A 129 23.96 6.72 15.17
C GLN A 129 23.50 7.65 14.05
N THR A 130 23.66 8.94 14.28
CA THR A 130 23.39 9.97 13.28
C THR A 130 24.31 9.80 12.07
N LEU A 131 23.73 9.87 10.86
CA LEU A 131 24.49 9.89 9.61
C LEU A 131 24.60 11.34 9.10
N GLY A 132 25.81 11.72 8.64
CA GLY A 132 26.07 13.05 8.10
C GLY A 132 26.29 14.17 9.14
N SER A 133 26.33 13.84 10.43
CA SER A 133 26.60 14.77 11.54
C SER A 133 27.13 14.01 12.77
N THR A 134 27.79 14.71 13.69
CA THR A 134 28.23 14.16 15.00
C THR A 134 27.23 14.38 16.13
N SER A 135 26.10 15.04 15.86
CA SER A 135 25.07 15.30 16.87
C SER A 135 24.30 14.02 17.25
N LYS A 136 23.58 14.06 18.38
CA LYS A 136 22.64 12.99 18.77
C LYS A 136 21.27 13.11 18.10
N ALA A 137 21.05 14.13 17.26
CA ALA A 137 19.75 14.42 16.68
C ALA A 137 19.23 13.33 15.73
N GLY A 138 20.11 12.54 15.11
CA GLY A 138 19.76 11.42 14.25
C GLY A 138 19.69 10.07 14.97
N GLN A 139 19.74 10.03 16.30
CA GLN A 139 19.49 8.80 17.08
C GLN A 139 17.99 8.46 17.08
N MET A 140 17.48 8.16 15.88
CA MET A 140 16.08 7.93 15.60
C MET A 140 15.87 6.70 14.71
N SER A 141 14.81 5.92 14.97
CA SER A 141 14.44 4.77 14.15
C SER A 141 12.93 4.46 14.24
N PRO A 142 12.36 3.68 13.31
CA PRO A 142 10.95 3.29 13.37
C PRO A 142 10.68 2.14 14.35
N ARG A 143 11.65 1.72 15.19
CA ARG A 143 11.55 0.48 15.99
C ARG A 143 10.37 0.41 16.96
N ASN A 144 9.84 1.57 17.37
CA ASN A 144 8.74 1.65 18.33
C ASN A 144 7.37 1.46 17.64
N LEU A 145 7.31 1.45 16.31
CA LEU A 145 6.11 1.16 15.54
C LEU A 145 5.87 -0.36 15.48
N LEU A 146 4.72 -0.82 15.96
CA LEU A 146 4.43 -2.25 16.13
C LEU A 146 3.74 -2.92 14.93
N VAL A 147 3.39 -2.14 13.91
CA VAL A 147 2.62 -2.62 12.73
C VAL A 147 3.29 -2.16 11.44
N SER A 148 2.96 -2.81 10.33
CA SER A 148 3.41 -2.36 9.00
C SER A 148 2.65 -1.12 8.53
N THR A 149 3.31 -0.35 7.68
CA THR A 149 2.70 0.76 6.95
C THR A 149 2.29 0.32 5.54
N VAL A 150 1.42 1.09 4.88
CA VAL A 150 1.13 0.93 3.44
C VAL A 150 2.41 0.98 2.59
N THR A 151 3.44 1.69 3.04
CA THR A 151 4.74 1.73 2.39
C THR A 151 5.58 0.46 2.59
N ASP A 152 5.48 -0.19 3.75
CA ASP A 152 6.08 -1.51 3.98
C ASP A 152 5.38 -2.56 3.13
N GLU A 153 4.04 -2.54 3.09
CA GLU A 153 3.26 -3.44 2.25
C GLU A 153 3.57 -3.24 0.76
N LEU A 154 3.79 -2.00 0.30
CA LEU A 154 4.24 -1.72 -1.06
C LEU A 154 5.61 -2.34 -1.35
N ARG A 155 6.55 -2.27 -0.40
CA ARG A 155 7.87 -2.92 -0.54
C ARG A 155 7.71 -4.44 -0.60
N LEU A 156 6.98 -5.04 0.34
CA LEU A 156 6.73 -6.48 0.39
C LEU A 156 6.07 -6.98 -0.90
N ALA A 157 4.98 -6.35 -1.33
CA ALA A 157 4.23 -6.73 -2.54
C ALA A 157 5.02 -6.56 -3.85
N THR A 158 6.11 -5.79 -3.84
CA THR A 158 6.97 -5.58 -5.01
C THR A 158 8.30 -6.31 -4.91
N ASN A 159 8.44 -7.21 -3.94
CA ASN A 159 9.67 -7.92 -3.61
C ASN A 159 10.84 -6.94 -3.39
N PHE A 160 10.57 -5.90 -2.59
CA PHE A 160 11.45 -4.79 -2.23
C PHE A 160 11.99 -3.94 -3.39
N ARG A 161 11.46 -4.12 -4.61
CA ARG A 161 11.87 -3.32 -5.78
C ARG A 161 11.25 -1.92 -5.83
N SER A 162 10.19 -1.65 -5.07
CA SER A 162 9.69 -0.28 -4.93
C SER A 162 10.70 0.61 -4.21
N LYS A 163 10.67 1.91 -4.51
CA LYS A 163 11.43 2.94 -3.81
C LYS A 163 10.47 3.68 -2.89
N VAL A 164 10.76 3.67 -1.59
CA VAL A 164 10.01 4.39 -0.56
C VAL A 164 10.97 5.38 0.07
N ILE A 165 10.60 6.66 0.06
CA ILE A 165 11.42 7.78 0.55
C ILE A 165 10.51 8.68 1.38
N GLY A 166 10.90 8.94 2.63
CA GLY A 166 10.24 9.91 3.50
C GLY A 166 11.08 11.17 3.62
N ILE A 167 10.44 12.34 3.48
CA ILE A 167 11.06 13.65 3.67
C ILE A 167 10.13 14.46 4.57
N ALA A 168 10.68 15.04 5.63
CA ALA A 168 9.95 15.94 6.51
C ALA A 168 10.83 17.15 6.81
N ILE A 169 10.20 18.32 6.90
CA ILE A 169 10.82 19.57 7.33
C ILE A 169 9.85 20.15 8.35
N LYS A 170 10.34 20.44 9.54
CA LYS A 170 9.58 21.01 10.65
C LYS A 170 10.35 22.16 11.28
#